data_AF-A0A7I4FBG3-F1
#
_entry.id   AF-A0A7I4FBG3-F1
#
_cell.length_a   1.000
_cell.length_b   1.000
_cell.length_c   1.000
_cell.angle_alpha   90.00
_cell.angle_beta   90.00
_cell.angle_gamma   90.00
#
_symmetry.space_group_name_H-M   'P 1'
#
loop_
_entity.id
_entity.type
_entity.pdbx_description
1 polymer ?
#
loop_
_entity_poly.entity_id
_entity_poly.type
_entity_poly.pdbx_seq_one_letter_code
_entity_poly.pdbx_strand_id
1 'polypeptide(L)' 'MFFAGRTDLYLLKVDSSKLGDGLRYDEVEGVGIFPHFYGPDGTFTPLPLSAVEASAKIELENGQHKLPFDLANAAS' A
#
# COMPACT_ATOMS: atom_id res chain seq x y z
N MET A 1 -8.04 -10.02 -10.51
CA MET A 1 -7.25 -8.77 -10.38
C MET A 1 -8.08 -7.79 -9.56
N PHE A 2 -7.63 -7.42 -8.35
CA PHE A 2 -8.48 -6.85 -7.29
C PHE A 2 -9.22 -5.54 -7.63
N PHE A 3 -8.63 -4.69 -8.49
CA PHE A 3 -9.16 -3.36 -8.78
C PHE A 3 -9.42 -3.09 -10.27
N ALA A 4 -9.32 -4.12 -11.12
CA ALA A 4 -9.40 -3.96 -12.58
C ALA A 4 -10.65 -3.20 -13.03
N GLY A 5 -10.48 -2.21 -13.91
CA GLY A 5 -11.56 -1.41 -14.48
C GLY A 5 -12.13 -0.32 -13.59
N ARG A 6 -11.72 -0.20 -12.31
CA ARG A 6 -12.17 0.90 -11.44
C ARG A 6 -11.48 2.22 -11.79
N THR A 7 -12.21 3.33 -11.69
CA THR A 7 -11.76 4.69 -12.06
C THR A 7 -11.78 5.68 -10.89
N ASP A 8 -12.24 5.22 -9.72
CA ASP A 8 -12.42 5.98 -8.50
C ASP A 8 -11.37 5.61 -7.43
N LEU A 9 -10.16 5.27 -7.87
CA LEU A 9 -9.07 4.81 -7.02
C LEU A 9 -8.06 5.91 -6.69
N TYR A 10 -7.48 5.79 -5.50
CA TYR A 10 -6.31 6.55 -5.05
C TYR A 10 -5.19 5.59 -4.69
N LEU A 11 -3.96 5.94 -5.03
CA LEU A 11 -2.75 5.30 -4.53
C LEU A 11 -2.22 6.08 -3.34
N LEU A 12 -1.91 5.40 -2.25
CA LEU A 12 -1.27 5.99 -1.08
C LEU A 12 0.19 5.55 -1.04
N LYS A 13 1.11 6.52 -0.92
CA LYS A 13 2.51 6.26 -0.57
C LYS A 13 2.64 6.36 0.94
N VAL A 14 3.08 5.28 1.58
CA VAL A 14 3.13 5.16 3.04
C VAL A 14 4.58 5.03 3.49
N ASP A 15 4.96 5.80 4.50
CA ASP A 15 6.24 5.70 5.20
C ASP A 15 6.16 4.56 6.23
N SER A 16 6.81 3.45 5.92
CA SER A 16 6.83 2.26 6.77
C SER A 16 7.49 2.49 8.12
N SER A 17 8.45 3.42 8.22
CA SER A 17 9.15 3.72 9.48
C SER A 17 8.23 4.29 10.56
N LYS A 18 7.09 4.87 10.16
CA LYS A 18 6.08 5.43 11.06
C LYS A 18 5.05 4.40 11.56
N LEU A 19 5.08 3.17 11.05
CA LEU A 19 4.11 2.13 11.41
C LEU A 19 4.58 1.23 12.56
N GLY A 20 5.88 1.26 12.89
CA GLY A 20 6.48 0.50 13.99
C GLY A 20 6.13 -0.99 13.93
N ASP A 21 5.92 -1.59 15.11
CA ASP A 21 5.64 -3.02 15.28
C ASP A 21 4.28 -3.48 14.70
N GLY A 22 3.44 -2.53 14.28
CA GLY A 22 2.18 -2.82 13.61
C GLY A 22 2.35 -3.29 12.17
N LEU A 23 3.50 -3.06 11.53
CA LEU A 23 3.81 -3.54 10.19
C LEU A 23 4.56 -4.88 10.25
N ARG A 24 4.03 -5.92 9.61
CA ARG A 24 4.66 -7.24 9.52
C ARG A 24 4.82 -7.65 8.06
N TYR A 25 5.87 -8.42 7.79
CA TYR A 25 6.14 -8.97 6.46
C TYR A 25 5.83 -10.45 6.50
N ASP A 26 4.63 -10.80 6.05
CA ASP A 26 4.11 -12.17 6.12
C ASP A 26 4.23 -12.85 4.76
N GLU A 27 4.54 -14.15 4.78
CA GLU A 27 4.54 -14.97 3.58
C GLU A 27 3.10 -15.27 3.14
N VAL A 28 2.84 -15.05 1.85
CA VAL A 28 1.64 -15.46 1.15
C VAL A 28 2.02 -16.61 0.24
N GLU A 29 1.50 -17.80 0.56
CA GLU A 29 1.86 -19.05 -0.10
C GLU A 29 1.74 -18.94 -1.63
N GLY A 30 2.84 -19.25 -2.33
CA GLY A 30 2.90 -19.21 -3.80
C GLY A 30 2.92 -17.81 -4.42
N VAL A 31 2.96 -16.73 -3.63
CA VAL A 31 2.98 -15.34 -4.13
C VAL A 31 4.23 -14.59 -3.68
N GLY A 32 4.63 -14.71 -2.41
CA GLY A 32 5.81 -14.02 -1.85
C GLY A 32 5.53 -13.39 -0.49
N ILE A 33 6.45 -12.54 -0.02
CA ILE A 33 6.36 -11.85 1.27
C ILE A 33 5.80 -10.44 1.07
N PHE A 34 4.73 -10.09 1.80
CA PHE A 34 4.04 -8.80 1.65
C PHE A 34 3.84 -8.09 2.99
N PRO A 35 3.88 -6.74 2.99
CA PRO A 35 3.59 -5.95 4.17
C PRO A 35 2.09 -6.02 4.55
N HIS A 36 1.81 -6.37 5.80
CA HIS A 36 0.49 -6.35 6.43
C HIS A 36 0.53 -5.44 7.66
N PHE A 37 -0.39 -4.49 7.75
CA PHE A 37 -0.51 -3.61 8.90
C PHE A 37 -1.61 -4.11 9.84
N TYR A 38 -1.21 -4.56 11.03
CA TYR A 38 -2.09 -5.11 12.07
C TYR A 38 -2.26 -4.17 13.27
N GLY A 39 -1.73 -2.95 13.25
CA GLY A 39 -1.75 -2.06 14.41
C GLY A 39 -0.77 -2.46 15.54
N PRO A 40 -0.49 -1.56 16.49
CA PRO A 40 0.60 -1.73 17.47
C PRO A 40 0.45 -2.95 18.39
N ASP A 41 -0.77 -3.39 18.66
CA ASP A 41 -1.10 -4.53 19.53
C ASP A 41 -1.49 -5.80 18.73
N GLY A 42 -1.34 -5.76 17.41
CA GLY A 42 -1.79 -6.83 16.52
C GLY A 42 -3.32 -6.94 16.39
N THR A 43 -4.06 -5.93 16.86
CA THR A 43 -5.51 -5.80 16.67
C THR A 43 -5.84 -4.68 15.69
N PHE A 44 -7.05 -4.69 15.14
CA PHE A 44 -7.46 -3.68 14.16
C PHE A 44 -7.26 -2.25 14.69
N THR A 45 -6.28 -1.56 14.10
CA THR A 45 -6.04 -0.12 14.26
C THR A 45 -6.03 0.52 12.88
N PRO A 46 -6.76 1.64 12.65
CA PRO A 46 -6.72 2.34 11.39
C PRO A 46 -5.30 2.79 11.02
N LEU A 47 -4.96 2.76 9.73
CA LEU A 47 -3.70 3.33 9.23
C LEU A 47 -3.64 4.83 9.61
N PRO A 48 -2.62 5.29 10.35
CA PRO A 48 -2.55 6.69 10.76
C PRO A 48 -2.27 7.58 9.54
N LEU A 49 -3.04 8.67 9.39
CA LEU A 49 -2.86 9.60 8.27
C LEU A 49 -1.47 10.24 8.25
N SER A 50 -0.81 10.37 9.40
CA SER A 50 0.57 10.88 9.51
C SER A 50 1.62 9.98 8.86
N ALA A 51 1.30 8.71 8.59
CA ALA A 51 2.15 7.78 7.85
C ALA A 51 1.98 7.87 6.33
N VAL A 52 0.94 8.55 5.84
CA VAL A 52 0.74 8.77 4.39
C VAL A 52 1.60 9.95 3.95
N GLU A 53 2.65 9.68 3.16
CA GLU A 53 3.53 10.72 2.61
C GLU A 53 2.90 11.44 1.43
N ALA A 54 2.15 10.71 0.61
CA ALA A 54 1.49 11.23 -0.56
C ALA A 54 0.26 10.40 -0.92
N SER A 55 -0.69 11.04 -1.58
CA SER A 55 -1.84 10.38 -2.20
C SER A 55 -2.05 10.93 -3.59
N ALA A 56 -2.38 10.08 -4.55
CA ALA A 56 -2.69 10.51 -5.90
C ALA A 56 -3.83 9.68 -6.48
N LYS A 57 -4.72 10.34 -7.21
CA LYS A 57 -5.77 9.64 -7.96
C LYS A 57 -5.11 8.82 -9.07
N ILE A 58 -5.53 7.58 -9.23
CA ILE A 58 -5.02 6.70 -10.28
C ILE A 58 -5.92 6.82 -11.51
N GLU A 59 -5.31 7.05 -12.66
CA GLU A 59 -6.00 7.06 -13.95
C GLU A 59 -6.04 5.66 -14.57
N LEU A 60 -7.13 5.37 -15.28
CA LEU A 60 -7.27 4.15 -16.08
C LEU A 60 -7.08 4.52 -17.56
N GLU A 61 -6.03 3.99 -18.18
CA GLU A 61 -5.77 4.15 -19.62
C GLU A 61 -5.60 2.77 -20.27
N ASN A 62 -6.28 2.53 -21.37
CA ASN A 62 -6.22 1.26 -22.11
C ASN A 62 -6.45 0.01 -21.22
N GLY A 63 -7.33 0.14 -20.21
CA GLY A 63 -7.64 -0.94 -19.26
C GLY A 63 -6.58 -1.17 -18.18
N GLN A 64 -5.53 -0.33 -18.11
CA GLN A 64 -4.47 -0.42 -17.11
C GLN A 64 -4.41 0.83 -16.25
N HIS A 65 -4.14 0.64 -14.96
CA HIS A 65 -3.97 1.71 -14.00
C HIS A 65 -2.58 2.34 -14.13
N LYS A 66 -2.52 3.65 -14.35
CA LYS A 66 -1.27 4.42 -14.36
C LYS A 66 -0.82 4.72 -12.93
N LEU A 67 0.26 4.10 -12.49
CA LEU A 67 0.78 4.35 -11.15
C LEU A 67 1.53 5.70 -11.12
N PRO A 68 1.09 6.65 -10.26
CA PRO A 68 1.57 8.04 -10.27
C PRO A 68 2.92 8.24 -9.55
N PHE A 69 3.48 7.19 -8.94
CA PHE A 69 4.72 7.25 -8.19
C PHE A 69 5.75 6.30 -8.81
N ASP A 70 7.01 6.72 -8.79
CA ASP A 70 8.11 5.82 -9.12
C ASP A 70 8.22 4.72 -8.06
N LEU A 71 8.09 3.47 -8.50
CA LEU A 71 8.15 2.29 -7.64
C LEU A 71 9.58 1.82 -7.37
N ALA A 72 10.59 2.44 -7.99
CA ALA A 72 11.98 1.99 -7.92
C ALA A 72 12.62 2.09 -6.51
N ASN A 73 11.99 2.80 -5.56
CA ASN A 73 12.53 3.01 -4.19
C ASN A 73 11.79 2.23 -3.09
N ALA A 74 11.01 1.19 -3.42
CA ALA A 74 10.25 0.43 -2.42
C ALA A 74 11.06 -0.63 -1.64
N ALA A 75 12.36 -0.79 -1.95
CA ALA A 75 13.25 -1.78 -1.33
C ALA A 75 14.60 -1.14 -0.95
N SER A 76 14.66 -0.51 0.21
CA SER A 76 15.92 -0.13 0.87
C SER A 76 15.77 -0.29 2.37
#